data_AF-A0A9W4GCY0-F1
#
_entry.id   AF-A0A9W4GCY0-F1
#
_cell.length_a   1.000
_cell.length_b   1.000
_cell.length_c   1.000
_cell.angle_alpha   90.00
_cell.angle_beta   90.00
_cell.angle_gamma   90.00
#
_symmetry.space_group_name_H-M   'P 1'
#
loop_
_entity.id
_entity.type
_entity.pdbx_description
1 polymer ?
#
loop_
_entity_poly.entity_id
_entity_poly.type
_entity_poly.pdbx_seq_one_letter_code
_entity_poly.pdbx_strand_id
1 'polypeptide(L)' 'MQVNVGRGAYAHNMALQLAHENNIDALLIQEPWTLKDLTAKRSISHPKFALFSPLDEWHTRP' A
#
# COMPACT_ATOMS: atom_id res chain seq x y z
N MET A 1 5.94 10.62 3.77
CA MET A 1 6.93 9.52 3.77
C MET A 1 6.85 8.76 2.46
N GLN A 2 7.96 8.18 1.98
CA GLN A 2 7.96 7.28 0.81
C GLN A 2 8.68 5.98 1.16
N VAL A 3 8.14 4.85 0.72
CA VAL A 3 8.71 3.53 1.01
C VAL A 3 8.40 2.55 -0.12
N ASN A 4 9.38 1.73 -0.51
CA ASN A 4 9.17 0.57 -1.36
C ASN A 4 9.00 -0.66 -0.47
N VAL A 5 7.91 -1.40 -0.64
CA VAL A 5 7.57 -2.55 0.21
C VAL A 5 7.82 -3.89 -0.49
N GLY A 6 8.40 -3.88 -1.70
CA GLY A 6 8.82 -5.06 -2.44
C GLY A 6 7.69 -6.07 -2.68
N ARG A 7 6.45 -5.57 -2.82
CA ARG A 7 5.21 -6.35 -2.90
C ARG A 7 4.97 -7.25 -1.69
N GLY A 8 5.64 -7.01 -0.56
CA GLY A 8 5.53 -7.80 0.66
C GLY A 8 4.40 -7.32 1.57
N ALA A 9 3.46 -8.21 1.89
CA ALA A 9 2.33 -7.88 2.78
C ALA A 9 2.78 -7.40 4.17
N TYR A 10 3.80 -8.04 4.74
CA TYR A 10 4.34 -7.69 6.05
C TYR A 10 5.01 -6.30 6.04
N ALA A 11 5.86 -6.04 5.04
CA ALA A 11 6.51 -4.74 4.87
C ALA A 11 5.49 -3.61 4.63
N HIS A 12 4.43 -3.88 3.88
CA HIS A 12 3.33 -2.95 3.66
C HIS A 12 2.60 -2.59 4.96
N ASN A 13 2.23 -3.59 5.77
CA ASN A 13 1.59 -3.35 7.07
C ASN A 13 2.49 -2.54 8.01
N MET A 14 3.78 -2.88 8.10
CA MET A 14 4.72 -2.11 8.92
C MET A 14 4.87 -0.66 8.44
N ALA A 15 4.94 -0.44 7.13
CA ALA A 15 5.00 0.91 6.57
C ALA A 15 3.80 1.77 6.98
N LEU A 16 2.58 1.20 6.95
CA LEU A 16 1.37 1.90 7.37
C LEU A 16 1.36 2.20 8.88
N GLN A 17 1.78 1.23 9.70
CA GLN A 17 1.87 1.41 11.15
C GLN A 17 2.90 2.49 11.52
N LEU A 18 4.10 2.43 10.93
CA LEU A 18 5.15 3.43 11.16
C LEU A 18 4.71 4.82 10.70
N ALA A 19 4.00 4.92 9.56
CA ALA A 19 3.45 6.19 9.11
C ALA A 19 2.47 6.78 10.13
N HIS A 20 1.60 5.94 10.71
CA HIS A 20 0.66 6.37 11.73
C HIS A 20 1.39 6.84 13.00
N GLU A 21 2.33 6.06 13.51
CA GLU A 21 3.10 6.36 14.74
C GLU A 21 3.92 7.65 14.60
N ASN A 22 4.40 7.95 13.40
CA ASN A 22 5.18 9.16 13.12
C ASN A 22 4.31 10.35 12.68
N ASN A 23 2.99 10.27 12.80
CA ASN A 23 2.04 11.33 12.41
C ASN A 23 2.25 11.81 10.96
N ILE A 24 2.50 10.89 10.05
CA ILE A 24 2.69 11.21 8.63
C ILE A 24 1.33 11.48 7.99
N ASP A 25 1.17 12.62 7.33
CA ASP A 25 -0.08 12.96 6.62
C ASP A 25 -0.25 12.19 5.31
N ALA A 26 0.85 11.99 4.57
CA ALA A 26 0.85 11.33 3.27
C ALA A 26 1.95 10.27 3.15
N LEU A 27 1.55 9.06 2.73
CA LEU A 27 2.42 7.92 2.50
C LEU A 27 2.38 7.50 1.03
N LEU A 28 3.54 7.52 0.37
CA LEU A 28 3.73 7.02 -0.99
C LEU A 28 4.32 5.61 -0.92
N ILE A 29 3.55 4.61 -1.35
CA ILE A 29 3.99 3.21 -1.37
C ILE A 29 4.35 2.80 -2.79
N GLN A 30 5.60 2.35 -2.97
CA GLN A 30 6.07 1.72 -4.20
C GLN A 30 6.03 0.21 -4.07
N GLU A 31 5.75 -0.47 -5.19
CA GLU A 31 5.56 -1.92 -5.23
C GLU A 31 4.62 -2.42 -4.13
N PRO A 32 3.38 -1.89 -4.03
CA PRO A 32 2.46 -2.31 -2.98
C PRO A 32 2.13 -3.81 -3.14
N TRP A 33 1.95 -4.49 -2.00
CA TRP A 33 1.23 -5.76 -2.03
C TRP A 33 -0.21 -5.53 -2.47
N THR A 34 -0.68 -6.31 -3.44
CA THR A 34 -2.07 -6.31 -3.91
C THR A 34 -2.66 -7.71 -3.82
N LEU A 35 -3.98 -7.80 -3.70
CA LEU A 35 -4.67 -9.08 -3.73
C LEU A 35 -4.42 -9.80 -5.07
N LYS A 36 -4.31 -11.14 -5.04
CA LYS A 36 -4.09 -11.97 -6.24
C LYS A 36 -5.18 -11.78 -7.30
N ASP A 37 -6.42 -11.58 -6.86
CA ASP A 37 -7.51 -11.19 -7.72
C ASP A 37 -7.40 -9.68 -8.03
N LEU A 38 -6.82 -9.39 -9.20
CA LEU A 38 -6.55 -8.03 -9.65
C LEU A 38 -7.83 -7.26 -9.96
N THR A 39 -8.94 -7.96 -10.24
CA THR A 39 -10.25 -7.33 -10.52
C THR A 39 -10.84 -6.70 -9.26
N ALA A 40 -10.52 -7.26 -8.09
CA ALA A 40 -10.95 -6.72 -6.81
C ALA A 40 -10.24 -5.41 -6.46
N LYS A 41 -9.08 -5.11 -7.05
CA LYS A 41 -8.28 -3.89 -6.83
C LYS A 41 -7.98 -3.60 -5.35
N ARG A 42 -7.89 -4.66 -4.53
CA ARG A 42 -7.66 -4.55 -3.08
C ARG A 42 -6.18 -4.55 -2.75
N SER A 43 -5.81 -3.67 -1.83
CA SER A 43 -4.49 -3.60 -1.20
C SER A 43 -4.67 -3.70 0.32
N ILE A 44 -3.56 -3.64 1.06
CA ILE A 44 -3.57 -3.48 2.51
C ILE A 44 -3.99 -2.04 2.84
N SER A 45 -4.91 -1.90 3.79
CA SER A 45 -5.46 -0.63 4.26
C SER A 45 -5.22 -0.44 5.74
N HIS A 46 -5.12 0.81 6.18
CA HIS A 46 -5.02 1.16 7.59
C HIS A 46 -6.13 2.18 7.95
N PRO A 47 -6.83 2.06 9.10
CA PRO A 47 -7.99 2.90 9.42
C PRO A 47 -7.72 4.42 9.47
N LYS A 48 -6.45 4.82 9.64
CA LYS A 48 -6.03 6.23 9.69
C LYS A 48 -5.62 6.80 8.33
N PHE A 49 -5.58 5.98 7.28
CA PHE A 49 -5.18 6.40 5.95
C PHE A 49 -6.28 6.10 4.95
N ALA A 50 -6.63 7.11 4.15
CA ALA A 50 -7.37 6.88 2.92
C ALA A 50 -6.44 6.20 1.91
N LEU A 51 -6.91 5.14 1.27
CA LEU A 51 -6.18 4.47 0.21
C LEU A 51 -6.54 5.10 -1.13
N PHE A 52 -5.53 5.56 -1.87
CA PHE A 52 -5.68 6.03 -3.24
C PHE A 52 -4.72 5.27 -4.14
N SER A 53 -5.21 4.79 -5.28
CA SER A 53 -4.40 4.24 -6.36
C SER A 53 -4.61 5.11 -7.60
N PRO A 54 -3.55 5.63 -8.23
CA PRO A 54 -3.68 6.35 -9.49
C PRO A 54 -3.97 5.43 -10.68
N LEU A 55 -3.91 4.11 -10.47
CA LEU A 55 -4.14 3.10 -11.50
C LEU A 55 -5.55 2.54 -11.36
N ASP A 56 -6.28 2.55 -12.47
CA ASP A 56 -7.56 1.88 -12.57
C ASP A 56 -7.41 0.35 -12.53
N GLU A 57 -6.28 -0.19 -13.01
CA GLU A 57 -6.04 -1.63 -13.03
C GLU A 57 -4.59 -1.97 -12.66
N TRP A 58 -4.41 -3.08 -11.94
CA TRP A 58 -3.10 -3.59 -11.55
C TRP A 58 -2.58 -4.55 -12.62
N HIS A 59 -1.98 -4.03 -13.69
CA HIS A 59 -1.58 -4.85 -14.85
C HIS A 59 -0.32 -5.70 -14.61
N THR A 60 0.49 -5.38 -13.61
CA THR A 60 1.80 -6.00 -13.39
C THR A 60 1.83 -6.85 -12.13
N ARG A 61 2.02 -8.15 -12.31
CA ARG A 61 2.42 -9.10 -11.25
C ARG A 61 3.96 -9.20 -11.19
N PRO A 62 4.56 -9.81 -10.15
CA PRO A 62 5.80 -10.56 -10.33
C PRO A 62 5.54 -11.77 -11.21
#